data_AF-A0AAJ2D0U5-F1
#
_entry.id   AF-A0AAJ2D0U5-F1
#
_cell.length_a   1.000
_cell.length_b   1.000
_cell.length_c   1.000
_cell.angle_alpha   90.00
_cell.angle_beta   90.00
_cell.angle_gamma   90.00
#
_symmetry.space_group_name_H-M   'P 1'
#
loop_
_entity.id
_entity.type
_entity.pdbx_description
1 polymer ?
#
loop_
_entity_poly.entity_id
_entity_poly.type
_entity_poly.pdbx_seq_one_letter_code
_entity_poly.pdbx_strand_id
1 'polypeptide(L)'
;YNNADFTSKGAAVKKNTLVEAQGIEYSSNGYPRLVTRKGYLTARKDIVSAAISNIDNYYTENPVKIVMLVNDRYYTDLEFKTPGSPVKKGTTIRVQGIEYSKNGYPRLKTSQGYITSNKRYVQKVN
;
A
#
# COMPACT_ATOMS: atom_id res chain seq x y z
N TYR A 1 15.47 -1.05 12.20
CA TYR A 1 16.55 -1.06 13.22
C TYR A 1 16.65 -2.45 13.81
N ASN A 2 17.78 -2.84 14.39
CA ASN A 2 17.94 -4.17 15.00
C ASN A 2 17.62 -4.18 16.50
N ASN A 3 17.32 -3.04 17.10
CA ASN A 3 16.90 -2.89 18.50
C ASN A 3 15.88 -1.75 18.67
N ALA A 4 15.18 -1.73 19.81
CA ALA A 4 14.15 -0.74 20.12
C ALA A 4 14.70 0.69 20.34
N ASP A 5 15.97 0.80 20.77
CA ASP A 5 16.66 2.08 20.99
C ASP A 5 17.11 2.78 19.71
N PHE A 6 16.99 2.10 18.56
CA PHE A 6 17.40 2.61 17.26
C PHE A 6 18.90 2.95 17.15
N THR A 7 19.74 2.28 17.96
CA THR A 7 21.20 2.46 17.94
C THR A 7 21.89 1.58 16.88
N SER A 8 21.21 0.55 16.38
CA SER A 8 21.70 -0.34 15.32
C SER A 8 20.78 -0.32 14.09
N LYS A 9 21.30 0.10 12.93
CA LYS A 9 20.53 0.14 11.68
C LYS A 9 20.27 -1.28 11.16
N GLY A 10 19.01 -1.52 10.78
CA GLY A 10 18.57 -2.76 10.14
C GLY A 10 18.25 -2.57 8.67
N ALA A 11 17.50 -3.50 8.09
CA ALA A 11 17.04 -3.41 6.71
C ALA A 11 16.18 -2.14 6.48
N ALA A 12 16.37 -1.49 5.33
CA ALA A 12 15.56 -0.37 4.91
C ALA A 12 14.17 -0.84 4.45
N VAL A 13 13.14 -0.05 4.75
CA VAL A 13 11.77 -0.25 4.28
C VAL A 13 11.41 0.93 3.39
N LYS A 14 10.91 0.65 2.18
CA LYS A 14 10.49 1.68 1.25
C LYS A 14 9.17 2.30 1.72
N LYS A 15 8.93 3.56 1.35
CA LYS A 15 7.60 4.18 1.50
C LYS A 15 6.53 3.28 0.86
N ASN A 16 5.33 3.27 1.43
CA ASN A 16 4.17 2.49 0.96
C ASN A 16 4.38 0.97 0.99
N THR A 17 5.22 0.46 1.90
CA THR A 17 5.36 -0.98 2.13
C THR A 17 4.40 -1.42 3.23
N LEU A 18 3.58 -2.44 2.98
CA LEU A 18 2.83 -3.12 4.03
C LEU A 18 3.79 -3.98 4.86
N VAL A 19 3.78 -3.80 6.19
CA VAL A 19 4.64 -4.54 7.11
C VAL A 19 3.79 -5.16 8.21
N GLU A 20 3.98 -6.46 8.44
CA GLU A 20 3.39 -7.18 9.57
C GLU A 20 4.10 -6.76 10.87
N ALA A 21 3.35 -6.16 11.79
CA ALA A 21 3.80 -5.93 13.15
C ALA A 21 3.50 -7.16 14.00
N GLN A 22 4.52 -7.69 14.68
CA GLN A 22 4.41 -8.84 15.58
C GLN A 22 4.06 -8.42 17.02
N GLY A 23 4.29 -7.15 17.35
CA GLY A 23 4.04 -6.61 18.68
C GLY A 23 4.55 -5.18 18.82
N ILE A 24 4.49 -4.69 20.05
CA ILE A 24 5.04 -3.41 20.46
C ILE A 24 6.05 -3.65 21.57
N GLU A 25 7.24 -3.08 21.40
CA GLU A 25 8.24 -2.97 22.45
C GLU A 25 8.58 -1.51 22.70
N TYR A 26 9.09 -1.22 23.89
CA TYR A 26 9.48 0.12 24.29
C TYR A 26 11.01 0.24 24.28
N SER A 27 11.52 1.35 23.74
CA SER A 27 12.93 1.73 23.94
C SER A 27 13.22 1.97 25.42
N SER A 28 14.49 2.00 25.80
CA SER A 28 14.96 2.44 27.13
C SER A 28 14.39 3.81 27.57
N ASN A 29 14.11 4.70 26.64
CA ASN A 29 13.50 6.02 26.89
C ASN A 29 11.95 6.02 26.80
N GLY A 30 11.30 4.86 26.77
CA GLY A 30 9.83 4.76 26.78
C GLY A 30 9.11 5.04 25.45
N TYR A 31 9.82 5.16 24.33
CA TYR A 31 9.18 5.27 23.02
C TYR A 31 8.72 3.91 22.49
N PRO A 32 7.46 3.77 22.02
CA PRO A 32 6.99 2.54 21.42
C PRO A 32 7.62 2.31 20.04
N ARG A 33 7.86 1.03 19.72
CA ARG A 33 8.43 0.51 18.48
C ARG A 33 7.60 -0.65 17.98
N LEU A 34 7.39 -0.69 16.67
CA LEU A 34 6.76 -1.85 16.03
C LEU A 34 7.82 -2.93 15.87
N VAL A 35 7.57 -4.11 16.44
CA VAL A 35 8.39 -5.30 16.23
C VAL A 35 7.98 -5.96 14.91
N THR A 36 8.95 -6.36 14.10
CA THR A 36 8.73 -7.00 12.80
C THR A 36 9.72 -8.16 12.65
N ARG A 37 9.47 -9.05 11.69
CA ARG A 37 10.39 -10.15 11.36
C ARG A 37 11.81 -9.69 10.97
N LYS A 38 11.98 -8.41 10.58
CA LYS A 38 13.26 -7.82 10.17
C LYS A 38 13.82 -6.82 11.19
N GLY A 39 13.34 -6.86 12.44
CA GLY A 39 13.71 -5.94 13.51
C GLY A 39 12.62 -4.91 13.79
N TYR A 40 13.01 -3.67 14.09
CA TYR A 40 12.16 -2.64 14.67
C TYR A 40 11.89 -1.48 13.70
N LEU A 41 10.64 -1.02 13.67
CA LEU A 41 10.19 0.21 13.00
C LEU A 41 9.60 1.20 14.00
N THR A 42 9.52 2.47 13.59
CA THR A 42 8.91 3.52 14.41
C THR A 42 7.40 3.30 14.54
N ALA A 43 6.83 3.57 15.71
CA ALA A 43 5.38 3.59 15.92
C ALA A 43 4.76 5.00 15.75
N ARG A 44 5.55 5.96 15.25
CA ARG A 44 5.13 7.35 15.01
C ARG A 44 4.02 7.43 13.96
N LYS A 45 2.83 7.92 14.35
CA LYS A 45 1.64 7.98 13.49
C LYS A 45 1.73 8.93 12.29
N ASP A 46 2.72 9.82 12.27
CA ASP A 46 3.02 10.66 11.11
C ASP A 46 3.93 9.96 10.08
N ILE A 47 4.52 8.82 10.44
CA ILE A 47 5.39 8.00 9.57
C ILE A 47 4.72 6.69 9.19
N VAL A 48 3.95 6.09 10.10
CA VAL A 48 3.23 4.83 9.89
C VAL A 48 1.72 5.03 10.04
N SER A 49 0.94 4.26 9.28
CA SER A 49 -0.50 4.18 9.42
C SER A 49 -0.91 2.71 9.58
N ALA A 50 -1.94 2.46 10.38
CA ALA A 50 -2.55 1.13 10.43
C ALA A 50 -3.18 0.80 9.07
N ALA A 51 -3.04 -0.44 8.62
CA ALA A 51 -3.73 -0.90 7.43
C ALA A 51 -5.25 -0.85 7.65
N ILE A 52 -5.99 -0.53 6.59
CA ILE A 52 -7.45 -0.61 6.60
C ILE A 52 -7.89 -2.06 6.90
N SER A 53 -9.01 -2.22 7.61
CA SER A 53 -9.46 -3.55 8.09
C SER A 53 -9.72 -4.56 6.97
N ASN A 54 -10.02 -4.09 5.76
CA ASN A 54 -10.31 -4.89 4.60
C ASN A 54 -9.16 -4.93 3.58
N ILE A 55 -7.92 -4.67 4.01
CA ILE A 55 -6.73 -4.57 3.14
C ILE A 55 -6.53 -5.83 2.29
N ASP A 56 -6.91 -7.00 2.79
CA ASP A 56 -6.79 -8.28 2.07
C ASP A 56 -7.65 -8.34 0.80
N ASN A 57 -8.67 -7.49 0.68
CA ASN A 57 -9.46 -7.37 -0.54
C ASN A 57 -8.74 -6.59 -1.65
N TYR A 58 -7.53 -6.11 -1.41
CA TYR A 58 -6.78 -5.26 -2.33
C TYR A 58 -5.43 -5.87 -2.68
N TYR A 59 -4.90 -5.51 -3.84
CA TYR A 59 -3.49 -5.72 -4.14
C TYR A 59 -2.66 -4.66 -3.38
N THR A 60 -1.71 -5.12 -2.58
CA THR A 60 -0.75 -4.29 -1.82
C THR A 60 0.67 -4.35 -2.38
N GLU A 61 0.88 -5.23 -3.36
CA GLU A 61 2.10 -5.35 -4.16
C GLU A 61 1.78 -5.13 -5.63
N ASN A 62 2.73 -4.56 -6.39
CA ASN A 62 2.52 -4.25 -7.79
C ASN A 62 2.21 -5.54 -8.59
N PRO A 63 0.98 -5.72 -9.11
CA PRO A 63 0.63 -6.90 -9.89
C PRO A 63 1.28 -6.91 -11.27
N VAL A 64 1.96 -5.83 -11.68
CA VAL A 64 2.60 -5.56 -12.98
C VAL A 64 1.59 -5.43 -14.13
N LYS A 65 0.56 -6.27 -14.15
CA LYS A 65 -0.47 -6.33 -15.17
C LYS A 65 -1.78 -6.82 -14.56
N ILE A 66 -2.88 -6.17 -14.92
CA ILE A 66 -4.23 -6.55 -14.48
C ILE A 66 -5.20 -6.57 -15.65
N VAL A 67 -6.34 -7.22 -15.46
CA VAL A 67 -7.52 -7.12 -16.31
C VAL A 67 -8.67 -6.54 -15.49
N MET A 68 -9.45 -5.65 -16.09
CA MET A 68 -10.66 -5.09 -15.51
C MET A 68 -11.79 -6.12 -15.49
N LEU A 69 -12.40 -6.35 -14.33
CA LEU A 69 -13.55 -7.24 -14.17
C LEU A 69 -14.89 -6.50 -14.36
N VAL A 70 -14.87 -5.17 -14.27
CA VAL A 70 -16.02 -4.27 -14.43
C VAL A 70 -15.66 -3.06 -15.28
N ASN A 71 -16.65 -2.34 -15.78
CA ASN A 71 -16.43 -1.00 -16.34
C ASN A 71 -16.14 -0.03 -15.20
N ASP A 72 -15.16 0.85 -15.41
CA ASP A 72 -14.76 1.87 -14.43
C ASP A 72 -14.11 3.07 -15.16
N ARG A 73 -13.36 3.89 -14.44
CA ARG A 73 -12.57 4.99 -14.98
C ARG A 73 -11.16 4.98 -14.38
N TYR A 74 -10.23 5.56 -15.12
CA TYR A 74 -9.01 6.07 -14.49
C TYR A 74 -9.36 7.30 -13.65
N TYR A 75 -8.51 7.61 -12.67
CA TYR A 75 -8.63 8.79 -11.81
C TYR A 75 -7.32 9.55 -11.78
N THR A 76 -7.38 10.88 -11.70
CA THR A 76 -6.16 11.70 -11.65
C THR A 76 -5.66 11.95 -10.23
N ASP A 77 -6.46 11.59 -9.22
CA ASP A 77 -6.13 11.67 -7.79
C ASP A 77 -6.31 10.33 -7.07
N LEU A 78 -5.71 10.20 -5.88
CA LEU A 78 -5.73 8.97 -5.07
C LEU A 78 -7.05 8.75 -4.31
N GLU A 79 -7.85 9.80 -4.14
CA GLU A 79 -9.13 9.77 -3.46
C GLU A 79 -10.29 9.43 -4.40
N PHE A 80 -10.01 9.27 -5.70
CA PHE A 80 -10.99 9.01 -6.75
C PHE A 80 -12.08 10.09 -6.85
N LYS A 81 -11.69 11.35 -6.65
CA LYS A 81 -12.60 12.50 -6.76
C LYS A 81 -12.64 13.09 -8.15
N THR A 82 -11.58 12.93 -8.94
CA THR A 82 -11.40 13.51 -10.26
C THR A 82 -11.33 12.39 -11.30
N PRO A 83 -12.46 12.05 -11.93
CA PRO A 83 -12.50 10.98 -12.93
C PRO A 83 -11.76 11.41 -14.21
N GLY A 84 -10.94 10.51 -14.72
CA GLY A 84 -10.28 10.60 -16.02
C GLY A 84 -11.01 9.77 -17.08
N SER A 85 -10.25 9.21 -18.03
CA SER A 85 -10.79 8.41 -19.15
C SER A 85 -11.53 7.15 -18.68
N PRO A 86 -12.59 6.72 -19.39
CA PRO A 86 -13.28 5.47 -19.09
C PRO A 86 -12.40 4.26 -19.40
N VAL A 87 -12.63 3.15 -18.70
CA VAL A 87 -12.03 1.86 -18.98
C VAL A 87 -13.08 0.75 -18.92
N LYS A 88 -13.08 -0.10 -19.94
CA LYS A 88 -14.07 -1.18 -20.09
C LYS A 88 -13.63 -2.44 -19.37
N LYS A 89 -14.61 -3.25 -18.98
CA LYS A 89 -14.40 -4.66 -18.59
C LYS A 89 -13.61 -5.39 -19.66
N GLY A 90 -12.70 -6.27 -19.25
CA GLY A 90 -11.81 -7.02 -20.13
C GLY A 90 -10.57 -6.26 -20.58
N THR A 91 -10.49 -4.94 -20.35
CA THR A 91 -9.29 -4.18 -20.67
C THR A 91 -8.13 -4.64 -19.81
N THR A 92 -7.01 -4.94 -20.45
CA THR A 92 -5.74 -5.25 -19.80
C THR A 92 -4.93 -3.98 -19.61
N ILE A 93 -4.40 -3.77 -18.40
CA ILE A 93 -3.71 -2.54 -18.00
C ILE A 93 -2.35 -2.88 -17.40
N ARG A 94 -1.30 -2.16 -17.82
CA ARG A 94 0.02 -2.23 -17.20
C ARG A 94 0.08 -1.33 -15.96
N VAL A 95 0.57 -1.88 -14.86
CA VAL A 95 0.68 -1.20 -13.57
C VAL A 95 2.12 -0.81 -13.30
N GLN A 96 2.34 0.47 -13.02
CA GLN A 96 3.65 1.06 -12.74
C GLN A 96 4.04 0.97 -11.25
N GLY A 97 3.05 0.90 -10.36
CA GLY A 97 3.27 0.80 -8.92
C GLY A 97 1.98 0.88 -8.11
N ILE A 98 2.13 1.01 -6.80
CA ILE A 98 1.02 1.21 -5.87
C ILE A 98 1.26 2.50 -5.07
N GLU A 99 0.20 3.29 -4.96
CA GLU A 99 0.13 4.46 -4.10
C GLU A 99 -1.05 4.31 -3.14
N TYR A 100 -1.00 5.00 -2.00
CA TYR A 100 -2.05 4.92 -0.99
C TYR A 100 -2.80 6.24 -0.89
N SER A 101 -4.13 6.16 -0.85
CA SER A 101 -4.95 7.30 -0.51
C SER A 101 -4.68 7.76 0.93
N LYS A 102 -5.11 8.97 1.29
CA LYS A 102 -4.99 9.52 2.64
C LYS A 102 -5.58 8.58 3.71
N ASN A 103 -6.62 7.84 3.35
CA ASN A 103 -7.31 6.90 4.23
C ASN A 103 -6.76 5.47 4.13
N GLY A 104 -5.60 5.26 3.50
CA GLY A 104 -4.91 3.97 3.47
C GLY A 104 -5.42 2.99 2.41
N TYR A 105 -6.24 3.43 1.44
CA TYR A 105 -6.66 2.58 0.34
C TYR A 105 -5.58 2.49 -0.75
N PRO A 106 -5.07 1.28 -1.07
CA PRO A 106 -4.09 1.11 -2.14
C PRO A 106 -4.73 1.34 -3.52
N ARG A 107 -4.04 2.06 -4.39
CA ARG A 107 -4.42 2.39 -5.77
C ARG A 107 -3.33 1.92 -6.71
N LEU A 108 -3.72 1.33 -7.84
CA LEU A 108 -2.77 0.94 -8.89
C LEU A 108 -2.42 2.20 -9.70
N LYS A 109 -1.14 2.54 -9.76
CA LYS A 109 -0.63 3.62 -10.61
C LYS A 109 -0.41 3.11 -12.02
N THR A 110 -0.89 3.85 -13.01
CA THR A 110 -0.80 3.54 -14.44
C THR A 110 -0.31 4.78 -15.19
N SER A 111 -0.02 4.65 -16.49
CA SER A 111 0.32 5.80 -17.33
C SER A 111 -0.84 6.78 -17.54
N GLN A 112 -2.09 6.37 -17.27
CA GLN A 112 -3.30 7.19 -17.46
C GLN A 112 -3.88 7.73 -16.14
N GLY A 113 -3.16 7.55 -15.03
CA GLY A 113 -3.62 7.90 -13.68
C GLY A 113 -3.76 6.66 -12.80
N TYR A 114 -4.72 6.67 -11.90
CA TYR A 114 -4.94 5.65 -10.89
C TYR A 114 -6.19 4.83 -11.17
N ILE A 115 -6.16 3.56 -10.76
CA ILE A 115 -7.33 2.69 -10.77
C ILE A 115 -7.38 1.85 -9.49
N THR A 116 -8.56 1.29 -9.19
CA THR A 116 -8.74 0.48 -7.98
C THR A 116 -7.80 -0.72 -7.98
N SER A 117 -7.25 -1.03 -6.80
CA SER A 117 -6.52 -2.29 -6.57
C SER A 117 -7.42 -3.37 -5.95
N ASN A 118 -8.72 -3.09 -5.78
CA ASN A 118 -9.67 -4.02 -5.19
C ASN A 118 -9.85 -5.26 -6.08
N LYS A 119 -9.59 -6.44 -5.51
CA LYS A 119 -9.62 -7.75 -6.20
C LYS A 119 -10.99 -8.12 -6.78
N ARG A 120 -12.07 -7.46 -6.37
CA ARG A 120 -13.41 -7.62 -6.97
C ARG A 120 -13.57 -6.89 -8.31
N TYR A 121 -12.74 -5.88 -8.57
CA TYR A 121 -12.83 -5.00 -9.73
C TYR A 121 -11.71 -5.28 -10.74
N VAL A 122 -10.61 -5.83 -10.27
CA VAL A 122 -9.42 -6.14 -11.08
C VAL A 122 -8.84 -7.49 -10.70
N GLN A 123 -8.25 -8.17 -11.67
CA GLN A 123 -7.54 -9.43 -11.47
C GLN A 123 -6.13 -9.32 -12.04
N LYS A 124 -5.12 -9.78 -11.30
CA LYS A 124 -3.74 -9.93 -11.80
C LYS A 124 -3.71 -10.91 -12.98
N VAL A 125 -3.01 -10.51 -14.03
CA VAL A 125 -2.73 -11.35 -15.21
C VAL A 125 -1.25 -11.73 -15.17
N ASN A 126 -0.95 -13.01 -15.41
CA ASN A 126 0.41 -13.51 -15.50
C ASN A 126 1.07 -13.13 -16.82
#